data_AF-A0A950C130-F1
#
_entry.id   AF-A0A950C130-F1
#
_cell.length_a   1.000
_cell.length_b   1.000
_cell.length_c   1.000
_cell.angle_alpha   90.00
_cell.angle_beta   90.00
_cell.angle_gamma   90.00
#
_symmetry.space_group_name_H-M   'P 1'
#
loop_
_entity.id
_entity.type
_entity.pdbx_description
1 polymer ?
#
loop_
_entity_poly.entity_id
_entity_poly.type
_entity_poly.pdbx_seq_one_letter_code
_entity_poly.pdbx_strand_id
1 'polypeptide(L)'
;MLESKAGVLFIAGIGFFALAFLSNALVPALMYRDLPEQTVEQLLKNNGNLRFQFEDLARRFPDSFTAAYGRPPEDVAEREK
;
A
#
# COMPACT_ATOMS: atom_id res chain seq x y z
N MET A 1 41.07 -2.96 21.25
CA MET A 1 39.66 -2.84 21.71
C MET A 1 38.65 -3.30 20.65
N LEU A 2 38.83 -2.96 19.37
CA LEU A 2 37.92 -3.34 18.27
C LEU A 2 37.84 -4.86 18.02
N GLU A 3 38.90 -5.60 18.34
CA GLU A 3 38.96 -7.08 18.21
C GLU A 3 38.32 -7.83 19.39
N SER A 4 37.88 -7.10 20.43
CA SER A 4 37.14 -7.73 21.52
C SER A 4 35.80 -8.24 21.00
N LYS A 5 35.27 -9.33 21.57
CA LYS A 5 33.95 -9.87 21.20
C LYS A 5 32.86 -8.80 21.23
N ALA A 6 32.91 -7.90 22.22
CA ALA A 6 32.01 -6.77 22.33
C ALA A 6 32.17 -5.76 21.17
N GLY A 7 33.41 -5.43 20.78
CA GLY A 7 33.69 -4.57 19.64
C GLY A 7 33.18 -5.14 18.32
N VAL A 8 33.40 -6.44 18.09
CA VAL A 8 32.92 -7.15 16.89
C VAL A 8 31.38 -7.12 16.82
N LEU A 9 30.70 -7.44 17.93
CA LEU A 9 29.23 -7.43 17.98
C LEU A 9 28.65 -6.02 17.80
N PHE A 10 29.32 -5.00 18.34
CA PHE A 10 28.90 -3.62 18.17
C PHE A 10 28.97 -3.17 16.70
N ILE A 11 30.09 -3.44 16.02
CA ILE A 11 30.28 -3.11 14.60
C ILE A 11 29.30 -3.89 13.73
N ALA A 12 29.13 -5.20 13.99
CA ALA A 12 28.18 -6.04 13.29
C ALA A 12 26.74 -5.54 13.49
N GLY A 13 26.38 -5.12 14.71
CA GLY A 13 25.09 -4.52 15.02
C GLY A 13 24.82 -3.25 14.22
N ILE A 14 25.78 -2.32 14.19
CA ILE A 14 25.65 -1.09 13.38
C ILE A 14 25.52 -1.42 11.90
N GLY A 15 26.35 -2.31 11.37
CA GLY A 15 26.29 -2.73 9.97
C GLY A 15 24.93 -3.36 9.61
N PHE A 16 24.42 -4.22 10.47
CA PHE A 16 23.09 -4.83 10.31
C PHE A 16 21.98 -3.77 10.30
N PHE A 17 21.98 -2.85 11.26
CA PHE A 17 20.97 -1.79 11.32
C PHE A 17 21.04 -0.85 10.12
N ALA A 18 22.24 -0.48 9.67
CA ALA A 18 22.42 0.35 8.48
C ALA A 18 21.87 -0.36 7.23
N LEU A 19 22.19 -1.63 7.03
CA LEU A 19 21.68 -2.41 5.91
C LEU A 19 20.16 -2.59 5.99
N ALA A 20 19.61 -2.86 7.18
CA ALA A 20 18.18 -3.00 7.39
C ALA A 20 17.43 -1.68 7.11
N PHE A 21 17.98 -0.54 7.53
CA PHE A 21 17.41 0.77 7.22
C PHE A 21 17.43 1.05 5.72
N LEU A 22 18.56 0.77 5.05
CA LEU A 22 18.68 0.97 3.62
C LEU A 22 17.66 0.12 2.85
N SER A 23 17.58 -1.18 3.15
CA SER A 23 16.73 -2.10 2.39
C SER A 23 15.24 -1.93 2.66
N ASN A 24 14.84 -1.64 3.90
CA ASN A 24 13.42 -1.62 4.29
C ASN A 24 12.82 -0.22 4.35
N ALA A 25 13.64 0.84 4.45
CA ALA A 25 13.13 2.22 4.54
C ALA A 25 13.63 3.08 3.37
N LEU A 26 14.94 3.24 3.21
CA LEU A 26 15.47 4.21 2.24
C LEU A 26 15.19 3.80 0.80
N VAL A 27 15.44 2.54 0.44
CA VAL A 27 15.21 2.05 -0.92
C VAL A 27 13.72 2.16 -1.31
N PRO A 28 12.75 1.67 -0.50
CA PRO A 28 11.33 1.89 -0.80
C PRO A 28 10.95 3.37 -0.90
N ALA A 29 11.44 4.22 0.02
CA ALA A 29 11.16 5.64 -0.02
C ALA A 29 11.64 6.30 -1.33
N LEU A 30 12.83 5.94 -1.81
CA LEU A 30 13.35 6.43 -3.07
C LEU A 30 12.60 5.86 -4.28
N MET A 31 12.22 4.59 -4.24
CA MET A 31 11.49 3.92 -5.32
C MET A 31 10.11 4.54 -5.54
N TYR A 32 9.43 4.94 -4.46
CA TYR A 32 8.09 5.52 -4.51
C TYR A 32 8.07 7.06 -4.40
N ARG A 33 9.23 7.74 -4.36
CA ARG A 33 9.31 9.19 -4.12
C ARG A 33 8.50 10.03 -5.12
N ASP A 34 8.42 9.54 -6.37
CA ASP A 34 7.77 10.22 -7.51
C ASP A 34 6.35 9.69 -7.74
N LEU A 35 5.85 8.79 -6.86
CA LEU A 35 4.50 8.24 -6.88
C LEU A 35 3.69 8.88 -5.73
N PRO A 36 3.14 10.09 -5.94
CA PRO A 36 2.36 10.75 -4.91
C PRO A 36 1.09 9.96 -4.61
N GLU A 37 0.67 10.01 -3.34
CA GLU A 37 -0.63 9.50 -2.93
C GLU A 37 -1.74 10.21 -3.71
N GLN A 38 -2.71 9.44 -4.18
CA GLN A 38 -3.85 9.97 -4.93
C GLN A 38 -5.04 10.14 -3.99
N THR A 39 -5.75 11.24 -4.17
CA THR A 39 -7.10 11.39 -3.60
C THR A 39 -8.05 10.37 -4.21
N VAL A 40 -9.17 10.09 -3.53
CA VAL A 40 -10.19 9.15 -4.04
C VAL A 40 -10.70 9.60 -5.41
N GLU A 41 -10.93 10.90 -5.59
CA GLU A 41 -11.40 11.48 -6.85
C GLU A 41 -10.36 11.31 -7.97
N GLN A 42 -9.07 11.50 -7.67
CA GLN A 42 -8.00 11.28 -8.64
C GLN A 42 -7.89 9.80 -9.01
N LEU A 43 -8.00 8.89 -8.03
CA LEU A 43 -7.96 7.46 -8.28
C LEU A 43 -9.11 7.04 -9.20
N LEU A 44 -10.33 7.52 -8.94
CA LEU A 44 -11.50 7.26 -9.80
C LEU A 44 -11.33 7.83 -11.21
N LYS A 45 -10.77 9.04 -11.35
CA LYS A 45 -10.53 9.69 -12.65
C LYS A 45 -9.42 9.04 -13.45
N ASN A 46 -8.33 8.65 -12.80
CA ASN A 46 -7.12 8.14 -13.44
C ASN A 46 -7.17 6.62 -13.65
N ASN A 47 -8.03 5.91 -12.92
CA ASN A 47 -8.21 4.46 -13.05
C ASN A 47 -9.63 4.13 -13.55
N GLY A 48 -9.80 4.18 -14.88
CA GLY A 48 -11.07 3.83 -15.52
C GLY A 48 -11.55 2.40 -15.29
N ASN A 49 -10.67 1.50 -14.81
CA ASN A 49 -11.01 0.12 -14.51
C ASN A 49 -11.46 -0.09 -13.06
N LEU A 50 -11.25 0.88 -12.15
CA LEU A 50 -11.51 0.69 -10.72
C LEU A 50 -12.98 0.36 -10.46
N ARG A 51 -13.89 1.06 -11.14
CA ARG A 51 -15.32 0.83 -11.03
C ARG A 51 -15.71 -0.57 -11.48
N PHE A 52 -15.19 -1.01 -12.63
CA PHE A 52 -15.42 -2.37 -13.13
C PHE A 52 -14.89 -3.44 -12.16
N GLN A 53 -13.72 -3.23 -11.55
CA GLN A 53 -13.15 -4.16 -10.58
C GLN A 53 -14.02 -4.28 -9.32
N PHE A 54 -14.54 -3.15 -8.82
CA PHE A 54 -15.46 -3.15 -7.69
C PHE A 54 -16.80 -3.82 -8.04
N GLU A 55 -17.33 -3.60 -9.24
CA GLU A 55 -18.54 -4.27 -9.72
C GLU A 55 -18.34 -5.79 -9.88
N ASP A 56 -17.18 -6.23 -10.40
CA ASP A 56 -16.82 -7.65 -10.48
C ASP A 56 -16.68 -8.27 -9.08
N LEU A 57 -16.04 -7.56 -8.16
CA LEU A 57 -15.86 -7.99 -6.77
C LEU A 57 -17.21 -8.14 -6.05
N ALA A 58 -18.09 -7.15 -6.20
CA ALA A 58 -19.44 -7.18 -5.64
C ALA A 58 -20.28 -8.35 -6.21
N ARG A 59 -20.11 -8.66 -7.49
CA ARG A 59 -20.81 -9.79 -8.14
C ARG A 59 -20.28 -11.15 -7.69
N ARG A 60 -18.96 -11.30 -7.58
CA ARG A 60 -18.31 -12.60 -7.31
C ARG A 60 -18.29 -12.95 -5.83
N PHE A 61 -18.25 -11.95 -4.95
CA PHE A 61 -18.11 -12.13 -3.51
C PHE A 61 -19.08 -11.22 -2.73
N PRO A 62 -20.41 -11.38 -2.91
CA PRO A 62 -21.41 -10.42 -2.45
C PRO A 62 -21.41 -10.24 -0.92
N ASP A 63 -21.28 -11.32 -0.15
CA ASP A 63 -21.34 -11.24 1.32
C ASP A 63 -20.11 -10.52 1.89
N SER A 64 -18.92 -10.90 1.43
CA SER A 64 -17.66 -10.28 1.85
C SER A 64 -17.57 -8.82 1.38
N PHE A 65 -18.03 -8.52 0.17
CA PHE A 65 -18.09 -7.17 -0.35
C PHE A 65 -19.03 -6.30 0.48
N THR A 66 -20.24 -6.79 0.77
CA THR A 66 -21.22 -6.04 1.57
C THR A 66 -20.73 -5.78 2.99
N ALA A 67 -20.03 -6.74 3.60
CA ALA A 67 -19.45 -6.57 4.92
C ALA A 67 -18.33 -5.50 4.94
N ALA A 68 -17.51 -5.42 3.89
CA ALA A 68 -16.37 -4.51 3.82
C ALA A 68 -16.71 -3.12 3.30
N TYR A 69 -17.61 -3.03 2.32
CA TYR A 69 -17.87 -1.82 1.54
C TYR A 69 -19.34 -1.37 1.56
N GLY A 70 -20.24 -2.16 2.15
CA GLY A 70 -21.69 -1.91 2.11
C GLY A 70 -22.33 -2.36 0.79
N ARG A 71 -23.60 -1.98 0.60
CA ARG A 71 -24.33 -2.34 -0.61
C ARG A 71 -24.00 -1.36 -1.74
N PRO A 72 -23.69 -1.85 -2.95
CA PRO A 72 -23.56 -0.97 -4.11
C PRO A 72 -24.90 -0.28 -4.41
N PRO A 73 -24.90 0.94 -4.98
CA PRO A 73 -26.13 1.63 -5.35
C PRO A 73 -26.88 0.85 -6.44
N GLU A 74 -28.19 0.70 -6.30
CA GLU A 74 -29.00 -0.15 -7.20
C GLU A 74 -29.54 0.62 -8.43
N ASP A 75 -29.73 1.94 -8.31
CA ASP A 75 -30.28 2.80 -9.38
C ASP A 75 -29.20 3.63 -10.11
N VAL A 76 -29.43 4.01 -11.38
CA VAL A 76 -28.57 4.91 -12.15
C VAL A 76 -28.51 6.30 -11.50
N ALA A 77 -29.63 6.80 -10.98
CA ALA A 77 -29.69 8.09 -10.27
C ALA A 77 -28.88 8.10 -8.96
N GLU A 78 -28.73 6.93 -8.33
CA GLU A 78 -27.93 6.72 -7.12
C GLU A 78 -26.45 6.49 -7.45
N ARG A 79 -26.16 6.06 -8.68
CA ARG A 79 -24.81 5.83 -9.23
C ARG A 79 -24.11 7.08 -9.76
N GLU A 80 -24.86 8.17 -10.03
CA GLU A 80 -24.39 9.44 -10.60
C GLU A 80 -24.28 10.60 -9.59
N LYS A 81 -24.70 10.40 -8.35
CA LYS A 81 -24.48 11.33 -7.22
C LYS A 81 -23.09 11.19 -6.64
#